data_AF-X0UN95-F1
#
_entry.id   AF-X0UN95-F1
#
_cell.length_a   1.000
_cell.length_b   1.000
_cell.length_c   1.000
_cell.angle_alpha   90.00
_cell.angle_beta   90.00
_cell.angle_gamma   90.00
#
_symmetry.space_group_name_H-M   'P 1'
#
loop_
_entity.id
_entity.type
_entity.pdbx_description
1 polymer ?
#
loop_
_entity_poly.entity_id
_entity_poly.type
_entity_poly.pdbx_seq_one_letter_code
_entity_poly.pdbx_strand_id
1 'polypeptide(L)' 'MVNSFDGKTPAIGEGSYVHPSADVFGAVAIGSGCWIGPGARIRG' A
#
# COMPACT_ATOMS: atom_id res chain seq x y z
N MET A 1 6.59 -1.17 -3.87
CA MET A 1 6.31 0.16 -4.46
C MET A 1 4.89 0.63 -4.11
N VAL A 2 4.75 1.86 -3.61
CA VAL A 2 3.45 2.51 -3.33
C VAL A 2 3.27 3.65 -4.32
N ASN A 3 2.26 3.57 -5.19
CA ASN A 3 2.09 4.51 -6.30
C ASN A 3 0.65 4.99 -6.46
N SER A 4 0.51 6.20 -7.02
CA SER A 4 -0.79 6.71 -7.44
C SER A 4 -1.27 6.07 -8.75
N PHE A 5 -2.59 5.89 -8.87
CA PHE A 5 -3.25 5.46 -10.11
C PHE A 5 -4.56 6.24 -10.26
N ASP A 6 -4.80 6.79 -11.46
CA ASP A 6 -6.01 7.58 -11.77
C ASP A 6 -6.29 8.71 -10.75
N GLY A 7 -5.24 9.44 -10.37
CA GLY A 7 -5.32 10.52 -9.37
C GLY A 7 -5.53 10.05 -7.92
N LYS A 8 -5.56 8.74 -7.65
CA LYS A 8 -5.74 8.18 -6.31
C LYS A 8 -4.44 7.62 -5.76
N THR A 9 -4.07 8.05 -4.56
CA THR A 9 -2.87 7.62 -3.86
C THR A 9 -3.26 6.74 -2.66
N PRO A 10 -2.60 5.59 -2.46
CA PRO A 10 -2.83 4.77 -1.28
C PRO A 10 -2.62 5.55 0.02
N ALA A 11 -3.55 5.41 0.95
CA ALA A 11 -3.40 5.90 2.32
C ALA A 11 -2.82 4.79 3.20
N ILE A 12 -1.67 5.06 3.83
CA ILE A 12 -0.96 4.10 4.68
C ILE A 12 -1.00 4.60 6.13
N GLY A 13 -1.62 3.81 7.01
CA GLY A 13 -1.70 4.12 8.43
C GLY A 13 -0.33 4.09 9.12
N GLU A 14 -0.25 4.82 10.24
CA GLU A 14 0.98 4.92 11.04
C GLU A 14 1.46 3.56 11.56
N GLY A 15 2.78 3.39 11.67
CA GLY A 15 3.40 2.14 12.14
C GLY A 15 3.28 0.96 11.19
N SER A 16 2.70 1.17 10.00
CA SER A 16 2.61 0.12 8.98
C SER A 16 3.90 -0.01 8.19
N TYR A 17 4.24 -1.25 7.83
CA TYR A 17 5.40 -1.56 7.01
C TYR A 17 4.94 -2.16 5.68
N VAL A 18 5.46 -1.61 4.59
CA VAL A 18 5.26 -2.15 3.23
C VAL A 18 6.60 -2.66 2.73
N HIS A 19 6.69 -3.97 2.50
CA HIS A 19 7.91 -4.56 1.96
C HIS A 19 8.24 -3.93 0.59
N PRO A 20 9.52 -3.62 0.28
CA PRO A 20 9.90 -2.95 -0.97
C PRO A 20 9.37 -3.63 -2.25
N SER A 21 9.28 -4.97 -2.23
CA SER A 21 8.76 -5.77 -3.35
C SER A 21 7.23 -5.91 -3.43
N ALA A 22 6.47 -5.37 -2.49
CA ALA A 22 5.01 -5.36 -2.53
C ALA A 22 4.50 -4.22 -3.42
N ASP A 23 3.46 -4.42 -4.21
CA ASP A 23 2.85 -3.38 -5.04
C ASP A 23 1.52 -2.91 -4.42
N VAL A 24 1.40 -1.61 -4.13
CA VAL A 24 0.17 -0.99 -3.60
C VAL A 24 -0.16 0.25 -4.43
N PHE A 25 -1.32 0.29 -5.08
CA PHE A 25 -1.66 1.42 -5.95
C PHE A 25 -3.16 1.67 -6.11
N GLY A 26 -3.50 2.95 -6.34
CA GLY A 26 -4.86 3.43 -6.54
C GLY A 26 -5.64 3.70 -5.25
N ALA A 27 -6.95 3.45 -5.25
CA ALA A 27 -7.89 3.72 -4.15
C ALA A 27 -7.76 2.71 -2.99
N VAL A 28 -6.58 2.63 -2.38
CA VAL A 28 -6.29 1.70 -1.29
C VAL A 28 -6.16 2.42 0.05
N ALA A 29 -6.72 1.84 1.11
CA ALA A 29 -6.50 2.28 2.49
C ALA A 29 -5.94 1.11 3.31
N ILE A 30 -4.77 1.30 3.91
CA ILE A 30 -4.14 0.37 4.84
C ILE A 30 -4.23 0.99 6.24
N GLY A 31 -4.74 0.23 7.21
CA GLY A 31 -4.84 0.66 8.60
C GLY A 31 -3.48 0.86 9.27
N SER A 32 -3.48 1.27 10.53
CA SER A 32 -2.27 1.40 11.36
C SER A 32 -1.72 0.04 11.78
N GLY A 33 -0.39 -0.06 11.94
CA GLY A 33 0.29 -1.27 12.43
C GLY A 33 0.19 -2.49 11.53
N CYS A 34 -0.15 -2.31 10.25
CA CYS A 34 -0.27 -3.39 9.29
C CYS A 34 1.10 -3.78 8.71
N TRP A 35 1.26 -5.06 8.39
CA TRP A 35 2.47 -5.58 7.74
C TRP A 35 2.13 -6.16 6.36
N ILE A 36 2.70 -5.56 5.31
CA ILE A 36 2.49 -6.00 3.92
C ILE A 36 3.74 -6.73 3.46
N GLY A 37 3.60 -8.05 3.33
CA GLY A 37 4.70 -8.96 3.05
C GLY A 37 5.24 -8.88 1.60
N PRO A 38 6.40 -9.52 1.34
CA PRO A 38 7.03 -9.52 0.03
C PRO A 38 6.11 -10.05 -1.08
N GLY A 39 6.07 -9.35 -2.22
CA GLY A 39 5.32 -9.78 -3.41
C GLY A 39 3.81 -9.62 -3.33
N ALA A 40 3.26 -9.08 -2.23
CA ALA A 40 1.84 -8.76 -2.15
C ALA A 40 1.45 -7.73 -3.22
N ARG A 41 0.24 -7.87 -3.80
CA ARG A 41 -0.31 -6.90 -4.76
C ARG A 41 -1.71 -6.47 -4.34
N ILE A 42 -1.85 -5.17 -4.06
CA ILE A 42 -3.11 -4.56 -3.61
C ILE A 42 -3.46 -3.42 -4.57
N ARG A 43 -4.62 -3.54 -5.22
CA ARG A 43 -5.10 -2.59 -6.23
C ARG A 43 -6.53 -2.18 -5.90
N GLY A 44 -6.80 -0.87 -5.93
CA GLY A 44 -8.12 -0.26 -5.74
C GLY A 44 -8.33 0.96 -6.62
#